data_AF-A0A1D2N8H0-F1
#
_entry.id   AF-A0A1D2N8H0-F1
#
_cell.length_a   1.000
_cell.length_b   1.000
_cell.length_c   1.000
_cell.angle_alpha   90.00
_cell.angle_beta   90.00
_cell.angle_gamma   90.00
#
_symmetry.space_group_name_H-M   'P 1'
#
loop_
_entity.id
_entity.type
_entity.pdbx_description
1 polymer ?
#
loop_
_entity_poly.entity_id
_entity_poly.type
_entity_poly.pdbx_seq_one_letter_code
_entity_poly.pdbx_strand_id
1 'polypeptide(L)'
;MLSYEQAVYFLESVLGMPHTWRELLYNKPLEFLTLYMKRHAVRLPFQNIEMAAVDPDQRWFPSESDVVSIGLAGKGGCCIHLNYFTKLVFQSIGLNSFAVRGDHYQAPVAGTHCLVMVSLEGPNAHGIYMVEVGGAYPILEPIPMQRLPYRTLQAGGFPYEFRLIAPGWIGKFHLGGGLMGGKFADKGEVLRTSWDLKPRSFWEFDYPMLETFTKPCYSALLKNPMMYRFFTNKEFRKLFPELPENMNGETKEKVLITNRKALSKIGKALAANGKTSNGSTGKVPTVNNAINPKTPVPAKVTETNAVNNSKVKAPLASNKEKTSTTNGKPIQATILTSEKSKTLPASSALNGKGQSTVKTLIPSTTNGKTLTKDVESEEDEYEVVTEEEEEEESEEEDVMEDPKNFIFVWKRRVVVGDANSRKVVKNYKSYEELAGDLKKYFPRIPKDAVDKAAKVFSEYEPIPTAYDAIL
;
A
#
# COMPACT_ATOMS: atom_id res chain seq x y z
N MET A 1 -13.63 14.98 -2.17
CA MET A 1 -12.51 15.59 -1.42
C MET A 1 -12.70 15.26 0.05
N LEU A 2 -11.65 14.84 0.75
CA LEU A 2 -11.68 14.57 2.19
C LEU A 2 -11.82 15.91 2.95
N SER A 3 -12.68 15.97 3.96
CA SER A 3 -12.83 17.16 4.82
C SER A 3 -11.79 17.21 5.93
N TYR A 4 -11.62 18.37 6.56
CA TYR A 4 -10.77 18.52 7.74
C TYR A 4 -11.25 17.61 8.87
N GLU A 5 -12.55 17.59 9.16
CA GLU A 5 -13.16 16.80 10.23
C GLU A 5 -12.94 15.30 10.02
N GLN A 6 -13.07 14.81 8.78
CA GLN A 6 -12.77 13.42 8.44
C GLN A 6 -11.27 13.10 8.60
N ALA A 7 -10.38 14.04 8.27
CA ALA A 7 -8.94 13.87 8.48
C ALA A 7 -8.61 13.81 9.98
N VAL A 8 -9.22 14.67 10.80
CA VAL A 8 -9.09 14.64 12.27
C VAL A 8 -9.58 13.30 12.84
N TYR A 9 -10.79 12.87 12.45
CA TYR A 9 -11.32 11.56 12.82
C TYR A 9 -10.38 10.41 12.44
N PHE A 10 -9.80 10.45 11.24
CA PHE A 10 -8.85 9.43 10.82
C PHE A 10 -7.59 9.42 11.70
N LEU A 11 -6.99 10.58 11.95
CA LEU A 11 -5.78 10.69 12.76
C LEU A 11 -6.04 10.21 14.20
N GLU A 12 -7.11 10.67 14.83
CA GLU A 12 -7.38 10.40 16.25
C GLU A 12 -8.03 9.02 16.44
N SER A 13 -9.13 8.72 15.73
CA SER A 13 -9.91 7.50 15.96
C SER A 13 -9.41 6.27 15.18
N VAL A 14 -8.87 6.45 13.97
CA VAL A 14 -8.45 5.30 13.14
C VAL A 14 -6.97 4.95 13.34
N LEU A 15 -6.09 5.96 13.34
CA LEU A 15 -4.67 5.79 13.60
C LEU A 15 -4.32 5.74 15.09
N GLY A 16 -5.13 6.37 15.95
CA GLY A 16 -4.79 6.51 17.37
C GLY A 16 -3.61 7.45 17.58
N MET A 17 -3.55 8.55 16.84
CA MET A 17 -2.61 9.65 17.08
C MET A 17 -3.00 10.36 18.39
N PRO A 18 -2.03 10.83 19.19
CA PRO A 18 -2.32 11.57 20.41
C PRO A 18 -3.03 12.89 20.08
N HIS A 19 -3.88 13.41 20.97
CA HIS A 19 -4.59 14.68 20.77
C HIS A 19 -3.66 15.87 20.50
N THR A 20 -2.39 15.78 20.94
CA THR A 20 -1.31 16.76 20.70
C THR A 20 -0.70 16.69 19.30
N TRP A 21 -1.21 15.85 18.38
CA TRP A 21 -0.66 15.70 17.03
C TRP A 21 -0.57 17.03 16.26
N ARG A 22 -1.48 17.98 16.52
CA ARG A 22 -1.44 19.32 15.91
C ARG A 22 -0.19 20.10 16.33
N GLU A 23 0.11 20.11 17.62
CA GLU A 23 1.31 20.75 18.15
C GLU A 23 2.57 20.09 17.60
N LEU A 24 2.57 18.75 17.51
CA LEU A 24 3.65 17.99 16.92
C LEU A 24 3.86 18.37 15.44
N LEU A 25 2.78 18.47 14.67
CA LEU A 25 2.83 18.89 13.26
C LEU A 25 3.46 20.28 13.10
N TYR A 26 3.06 21.26 13.90
CA TYR A 26 3.56 22.63 13.79
C TYR A 26 5.00 22.78 14.29
N ASN A 27 5.31 22.20 15.45
CA ASN A 27 6.61 22.41 16.10
C ASN A 27 7.69 21.48 15.53
N LYS A 28 7.29 20.26 15.16
CA LYS A 28 8.21 19.17 14.81
C LYS A 28 7.63 18.30 13.67
N PRO A 29 7.45 18.86 12.46
CA PRO A 29 6.74 18.18 11.36
C PRO A 29 7.35 16.83 10.97
N LEU A 30 8.67 16.64 11.08
CA LEU A 30 9.31 15.35 10.79
C LEU A 30 9.00 14.28 11.84
N GLU A 31 8.89 14.66 13.12
CA GLU A 31 8.43 13.73 14.17
C GLU A 31 6.96 13.36 13.94
N PHE A 32 6.12 14.31 13.53
CA PHE A 32 4.75 14.04 13.11
C PHE A 32 4.67 13.04 11.94
N LEU A 33 5.41 13.27 10.85
CA LEU A 33 5.38 12.37 9.70
C LEU A 33 5.88 10.96 10.07
N THR A 34 6.91 10.86 10.90
CA THR A 34 7.42 9.57 11.40
C THR A 34 6.38 8.85 12.25
N LEU A 35 5.74 9.55 13.19
CA LEU A 35 4.68 8.98 14.04
C LEU A 35 3.48 8.53 13.19
N TYR A 36 3.07 9.36 12.21
CA TYR A 36 2.01 9.02 11.27
C TYR A 36 2.33 7.72 10.53
N MET A 37 3.54 7.59 9.97
CA MET A 37 3.95 6.39 9.23
C MET A 37 3.97 5.14 10.12
N LYS A 38 4.46 5.24 11.36
CA LYS A 38 4.46 4.14 12.34
C LYS A 38 3.04 3.72 12.74
N ARG A 39 2.17 4.67 13.09
CA ARG A 39 0.76 4.40 13.43
C ARG A 39 0.04 3.79 12.22
N HIS A 40 0.27 4.30 11.02
CA HIS A 40 -0.31 3.76 9.79
C HIS A 40 0.12 2.31 9.53
N ALA A 41 1.41 2.01 9.64
CA ALA A 41 1.98 0.67 9.46
C ALA A 41 1.36 -0.41 10.40
N VAL A 42 0.91 0.00 11.59
CA VAL A 42 0.25 -0.89 12.56
C VAL A 42 -1.26 -1.02 12.31
N ARG A 43 -1.91 0.10 11.97
CA ARG A 43 -3.38 0.20 11.94
C ARG A 43 -4.01 -0.08 10.58
N LEU A 44 -3.30 0.20 9.48
CA LEU A 44 -3.78 0.02 8.12
C LEU A 44 -2.84 -0.94 7.37
N PRO A 45 -3.21 -2.22 7.20
CA PRO A 45 -2.36 -3.19 6.52
C PRO A 45 -2.24 -2.88 5.02
N PHE A 46 -1.08 -3.20 4.44
CA PHE A 46 -1.05 -3.45 3.00
C PHE A 46 -1.81 -4.74 2.74
N GLN A 47 -2.79 -4.72 1.82
CA GLN A 47 -3.57 -5.92 1.48
C GLN A 47 -4.22 -5.79 0.10
N ASN A 48 -4.49 -6.94 -0.51
CA ASN A 48 -5.16 -7.08 -1.81
C ASN A 48 -6.38 -8.04 -1.77
N ILE A 49 -6.87 -8.37 -0.58
CA ILE A 49 -8.00 -9.27 -0.36
C ILE A 49 -9.29 -8.66 -0.90
N GLU A 50 -9.61 -7.41 -0.56
CA GLU A 50 -10.85 -6.78 -1.03
C GLU A 50 -10.86 -6.67 -2.57
N MET A 51 -9.71 -6.39 -3.17
CA MET A 51 -9.56 -6.38 -4.64
C MET A 51 -9.80 -7.77 -5.25
N ALA A 52 -9.25 -8.83 -4.66
CA ALA A 52 -9.41 -10.19 -5.16
C ALA A 52 -10.83 -10.75 -4.93
N ALA A 53 -11.52 -10.27 -3.89
CA ALA A 53 -12.87 -10.68 -3.52
C ALA A 53 -13.97 -10.14 -4.45
N VAL A 54 -13.66 -9.15 -5.30
CA VAL A 54 -14.57 -8.65 -6.33
C VAL A 54 -14.60 -9.63 -7.50
N ASP A 55 -15.81 -9.97 -7.94
CA ASP A 55 -16.04 -10.86 -9.08
C ASP A 55 -15.36 -10.31 -10.34
N PRO A 56 -14.72 -11.17 -11.18
CA PRO A 56 -13.85 -10.72 -12.26
C PRO A 56 -14.45 -9.70 -13.24
N ASP A 57 -15.74 -9.85 -13.56
CA ASP A 57 -16.52 -8.99 -14.46
C ASP A 57 -16.94 -7.67 -13.81
N GLN A 58 -16.90 -7.60 -12.48
CA GLN A 58 -17.22 -6.40 -11.72
C GLN A 58 -15.99 -5.57 -11.35
N ARG A 59 -14.77 -6.11 -11.45
CA ARG A 59 -13.53 -5.43 -11.03
C ARG A 59 -13.34 -4.07 -11.68
N TRP A 60 -12.90 -3.09 -10.87
CA TRP A 60 -12.69 -1.72 -11.29
C TRP A 60 -11.44 -1.12 -10.64
N PHE A 61 -10.95 -0.03 -11.23
CA PHE A 61 -9.99 0.86 -10.57
C PHE A 61 -10.74 1.73 -9.55
N PRO A 62 -10.34 1.76 -8.25
CA PRO A 62 -11.05 2.51 -7.22
C PRO A 62 -11.16 3.99 -7.57
N SER A 63 -12.32 4.59 -7.31
CA SER A 63 -12.50 6.04 -7.37
C SER A 63 -11.83 6.73 -6.17
N GLU A 64 -11.66 8.07 -6.22
CA GLU A 64 -11.21 8.83 -5.04
C GLU A 64 -12.14 8.65 -3.83
N SER A 65 -13.45 8.47 -4.07
CA SER A 65 -14.43 8.22 -3.02
C SER A 65 -14.21 6.86 -2.37
N ASP A 66 -13.88 5.83 -3.16
CA ASP A 66 -13.54 4.50 -2.65
C ASP A 66 -12.29 4.58 -1.77
N VAL A 67 -11.27 5.30 -2.22
CA VAL A 67 -10.02 5.54 -1.46
C VAL A 67 -10.31 6.19 -0.11
N VAL A 68 -11.18 7.22 -0.07
CA VAL A 68 -11.59 7.88 1.18
C VAL A 68 -12.36 6.94 2.09
N SER A 69 -13.35 6.22 1.56
CA SER A 69 -14.18 5.28 2.34
C SER A 69 -13.34 4.18 2.96
N ILE A 70 -12.43 3.58 2.18
CA ILE A 70 -11.51 2.53 2.63
C ILE A 70 -10.56 3.04 3.72
N GLY A 71 -10.01 4.25 3.54
CA GLY A 71 -9.11 4.90 4.50
C GLY A 71 -9.79 5.17 5.85
N LEU A 72 -10.99 5.76 5.82
CA LEU A 72 -11.77 6.06 7.02
C LEU A 72 -12.27 4.80 7.74
N ALA A 73 -12.53 3.71 7.02
CA ALA A 73 -12.85 2.42 7.61
C ALA A 73 -11.62 1.70 8.21
N GLY A 74 -10.41 2.20 7.98
CA GLY A 74 -9.17 1.61 8.50
C GLY A 74 -8.87 0.21 7.95
N LYS A 75 -9.43 -0.16 6.80
CA LYS A 75 -9.32 -1.48 6.18
C LYS A 75 -7.94 -1.78 5.59
N GLY A 76 -7.20 -0.73 5.27
CA GLY A 76 -5.96 -0.83 4.52
C GLY A 76 -6.18 -1.06 3.01
N GLY A 77 -5.15 -1.47 2.28
CA GLY A 77 -5.28 -1.74 0.85
C GLY A 77 -3.95 -1.76 0.10
N CYS A 78 -4.01 -1.75 -1.23
CA CYS A 78 -2.84 -1.61 -2.10
C CYS A 78 -2.31 -0.16 -2.11
N CYS A 79 -1.19 0.08 -2.81
CA CYS A 79 -0.47 1.36 -2.79
C CYS A 79 -1.34 2.58 -3.12
N ILE A 80 -2.24 2.49 -4.10
CA ILE A 80 -3.13 3.60 -4.46
C ILE A 80 -4.09 3.96 -3.32
N HIS A 81 -4.67 2.96 -2.63
CA HIS A 81 -5.58 3.22 -1.50
C HIS A 81 -4.85 3.93 -0.37
N LEU A 82 -3.68 3.42 0.03
CA LEU A 82 -2.98 3.90 1.22
C LEU A 82 -2.26 5.23 0.98
N ASN A 83 -1.50 5.31 -0.12
CA ASN A 83 -0.71 6.50 -0.42
C ASN A 83 -1.61 7.66 -0.90
N TYR A 84 -2.59 7.41 -1.79
CA TYR A 84 -3.44 8.52 -2.23
C TYR A 84 -4.35 9.03 -1.10
N PHE A 85 -4.86 8.15 -0.23
CA PHE A 85 -5.56 8.58 0.97
C PHE A 85 -4.67 9.43 1.89
N THR A 86 -3.41 9.04 2.09
CA THR A 86 -2.42 9.83 2.85
C THR A 86 -2.22 11.24 2.28
N LYS A 87 -2.13 11.38 0.95
CA LYS A 87 -2.12 12.71 0.31
C LYS A 87 -3.36 13.51 0.71
N LEU A 88 -4.55 12.91 0.62
CA LEU A 88 -5.80 13.61 0.93
C LEU A 88 -5.86 14.03 2.41
N VAL A 89 -5.43 13.18 3.34
CA VAL A 89 -5.31 13.51 4.77
C VAL A 89 -4.37 14.71 4.97
N PHE A 90 -3.17 14.65 4.40
CA PHE A 90 -2.18 15.73 4.53
C PHE A 90 -2.67 17.05 3.93
N GLN A 91 -3.26 17.03 2.73
CA GLN A 91 -3.86 18.23 2.15
C GLN A 91 -4.97 18.81 3.03
N SER A 92 -5.81 17.95 3.63
CA SER A 92 -6.93 18.36 4.48
C SER A 92 -6.47 19.04 5.78
N ILE A 93 -5.31 18.65 6.33
CA ILE A 93 -4.71 19.27 7.53
C ILE A 93 -3.73 20.41 7.20
N GLY A 94 -3.70 20.88 5.95
CA GLY A 94 -2.93 22.04 5.54
C GLY A 94 -1.47 21.77 5.14
N LEU A 95 -1.05 20.51 5.01
CA LEU A 95 0.27 20.18 4.47
C LEU A 95 0.29 20.27 2.94
N ASN A 96 1.35 20.86 2.39
CA ASN A 96 1.62 20.85 0.96
C ASN A 96 2.10 19.46 0.53
N SER A 97 1.17 18.62 0.08
CA SER A 97 1.48 17.27 -0.38
C SER A 97 0.91 16.99 -1.78
N PHE A 98 1.59 16.10 -2.51
CA PHE A 98 1.20 15.69 -3.85
C PHE A 98 1.57 14.22 -4.10
N ALA A 99 0.85 13.58 -5.02
CA ALA A 99 1.15 12.23 -5.45
C ALA A 99 2.14 12.26 -6.62
N VAL A 100 3.01 11.27 -6.70
CA VAL A 100 3.83 10.99 -7.88
C VAL A 100 3.62 9.55 -8.32
N ARG A 101 3.88 9.31 -9.61
CA ARG A 101 3.73 8.00 -10.23
C ARG A 101 5.07 7.29 -10.30
N GLY A 102 5.11 6.05 -9.80
CA GLY A 102 6.27 5.18 -9.83
C GLY A 102 6.04 3.92 -10.66
N ASP A 103 7.14 3.42 -11.21
CA ASP A 103 7.22 2.16 -11.93
C ASP A 103 7.73 1.10 -10.96
N HIS A 104 6.96 0.04 -10.74
CA HIS A 104 7.39 -1.10 -9.96
C HIS A 104 7.99 -2.15 -10.90
N TYR A 105 9.21 -2.62 -10.63
CA TYR A 105 9.97 -3.47 -11.56
C TYR A 105 9.25 -4.78 -11.97
N GLN A 106 8.31 -5.25 -11.14
CA GLN A 106 7.51 -6.46 -11.40
C GLN A 106 6.05 -6.18 -11.79
N ALA A 107 5.70 -4.91 -11.99
CA ALA A 107 4.37 -4.55 -12.46
C ALA A 107 4.22 -4.82 -13.95
N PRO A 108 2.98 -5.10 -14.41
CA PRO A 108 2.76 -5.42 -15.82
C PRO A 108 2.92 -4.23 -16.76
N VAL A 109 2.75 -3.02 -16.24
CA VAL A 109 2.88 -1.76 -16.98
C VAL A 109 3.59 -0.73 -16.11
N ALA A 110 4.15 0.29 -16.74
CA ALA A 110 4.70 1.44 -16.04
C ALA A 110 3.60 2.21 -15.31
N GLY A 111 3.95 2.81 -14.16
CA GLY A 111 3.11 3.74 -13.44
C GLY A 111 2.08 3.15 -12.49
N THR A 112 2.25 1.90 -12.07
CA THR A 112 1.34 1.19 -11.16
C THR A 112 1.64 1.41 -9.69
N HIS A 113 2.56 2.32 -9.33
CA HIS A 113 2.86 2.64 -7.94
C HIS A 113 2.51 4.10 -7.65
N CYS A 114 1.74 4.34 -6.60
CA CYS A 114 1.47 5.68 -6.10
C CYS A 114 2.42 5.97 -4.94
N LEU A 115 3.06 7.13 -4.93
CA LEU A 115 3.92 7.62 -3.86
C LEU A 115 3.45 9.02 -3.43
N VAL A 116 3.64 9.40 -2.16
CA VAL A 116 3.32 10.75 -1.67
C VAL A 116 4.60 11.53 -1.39
N MET A 117 4.60 12.78 -1.81
CA MET A 117 5.61 13.77 -1.48
C MET A 117 4.99 14.85 -0.59
N VAL A 118 5.75 15.33 0.39
CA VAL A 118 5.36 16.42 1.29
C VAL A 118 6.45 17.48 1.23
N SER A 119 6.07 18.70 0.85
CA SER A 119 6.94 19.86 0.93
C SER A 119 6.82 20.48 2.32
N LEU A 120 7.94 20.57 3.03
CA LEU A 120 8.02 21.22 4.32
C LEU A 120 8.80 22.52 4.20
N GLU A 121 8.26 23.57 4.80
CA GLU A 121 8.86 24.90 4.89
C GLU A 121 8.93 25.29 6.37
N GLY A 122 10.12 25.61 6.86
CA GLY A 122 10.31 26.05 8.24
C GLY A 122 11.74 25.88 8.73
N PRO A 123 12.07 26.45 9.90
CA PRO A 123 13.39 26.36 10.49
C PRO A 123 13.76 24.92 10.91
N ASN A 124 12.76 24.09 11.24
CA ASN A 124 12.95 22.73 11.76
C ASN A 124 12.89 21.64 10.68
N ALA A 125 12.39 21.97 9.48
CA ALA A 125 12.35 21.07 8.34
C ALA A 125 12.23 21.87 7.04
N HIS A 126 13.10 21.57 6.07
CA HIS A 126 13.09 22.22 4.77
C HIS A 126 13.36 21.21 3.66
N GLY A 127 12.48 21.18 2.66
CA GLY A 127 12.62 20.37 1.46
C GLY A 127 11.46 19.40 1.22
N ILE A 128 11.68 18.43 0.34
CA ILE A 128 10.66 17.48 -0.10
C ILE A 128 10.94 16.12 0.53
N TYR A 129 9.94 15.58 1.21
CA TYR A 129 10.03 14.28 1.88
C TYR A 129 9.06 13.31 1.24
N MET A 130 9.52 12.10 0.92
CA MET A 130 8.66 11.02 0.48
C MET A 130 8.04 10.34 1.70
N VAL A 131 6.72 10.19 1.68
CA VAL A 131 5.94 9.44 2.67
C VAL A 131 5.29 8.26 1.94
N GLU A 132 5.80 7.06 2.17
CA GLU A 132 5.32 5.83 1.53
C GLU A 132 4.78 4.86 2.59
N VAL A 133 3.45 4.86 2.76
CA VAL A 133 2.75 3.95 3.69
C VAL A 133 2.08 2.77 2.97
N GLY A 134 1.95 2.85 1.64
CA GLY A 134 1.33 1.86 0.77
C GLY A 134 2.28 0.88 0.10
N GLY A 135 3.52 0.76 0.57
CA GLY A 135 4.44 -0.28 0.14
C GLY A 135 4.17 -1.59 0.90
N ALA A 136 4.25 -2.74 0.23
CA ALA A 136 4.17 -4.04 0.90
C ALA A 136 5.30 -4.29 1.93
N TYR A 137 6.30 -3.41 1.94
CA TYR A 137 7.36 -3.30 2.94
C TYR A 137 7.36 -1.85 3.43
N PRO A 138 6.64 -1.55 4.53
CA PRO A 138 6.41 -0.18 4.96
C PRO A 138 7.72 0.46 5.42
N ILE A 139 8.02 1.62 4.86
CA ILE A 139 9.04 2.51 5.39
C ILE A 139 8.41 3.18 6.63
N LEU A 140 9.18 3.32 7.70
CA LEU A 140 8.69 3.85 8.98
C LEU A 140 9.15 5.28 9.26
N GLU A 141 9.86 5.90 8.31
CA GLU A 141 10.35 7.27 8.38
C GLU A 141 10.24 8.00 7.02
N PRO A 142 10.07 9.33 7.04
CA PRO A 142 10.04 10.12 5.81
C PRO A 142 11.42 10.16 5.14
N ILE A 143 11.47 9.92 3.82
CA ILE A 143 12.73 9.90 3.06
C ILE A 143 13.03 11.30 2.51
N PRO A 144 14.17 11.93 2.83
CA PRO A 144 14.51 13.29 2.37
C PRO A 144 15.02 13.30 0.91
N MET A 145 14.21 13.78 -0.04
CA MET A 145 14.55 13.82 -1.47
C MET A 145 15.72 14.76 -1.80
N GLN A 146 15.96 15.76 -0.96
CA GLN A 146 17.07 16.71 -1.05
C GLN A 146 18.39 16.17 -0.49
N ARG A 147 18.40 14.97 0.12
CA ARG A 147 19.59 14.32 0.71
C ARG A 147 19.84 12.94 0.10
N LEU A 148 19.70 12.82 -1.22
CA LEU A 148 20.03 11.59 -1.94
C LEU A 148 21.55 11.52 -2.26
N PRO A 149 22.21 10.35 -2.14
CA PRO A 149 21.62 9.08 -1.77
C PRO A 149 21.25 9.00 -0.28
N TYR A 150 20.13 8.33 0.03
CA TYR A 150 19.66 8.12 1.38
C TYR A 150 19.51 6.63 1.66
N ARG A 151 20.05 6.16 2.78
CA ARG A 151 19.95 4.76 3.20
C ARG A 151 19.10 4.65 4.45
N THR A 152 18.27 3.61 4.49
CA THR A 152 17.48 3.27 5.66
C THR A 152 17.43 1.75 5.83
N LEU A 153 17.40 1.30 7.08
CA LEU A 153 17.20 -0.10 7.44
C LEU A 153 15.80 -0.24 8.04
N GLN A 154 14.79 -0.37 7.19
CA GLN A 154 13.39 -0.34 7.61
C GLN A 154 12.54 -1.25 6.72
N ALA A 155 11.39 -1.68 7.26
CA ALA A 155 10.50 -2.73 6.73
C ALA A 155 11.04 -4.16 6.93
N GLY A 156 10.73 -4.80 8.06
CA GLY A 156 11.09 -6.22 8.29
C GLY A 156 12.58 -6.57 8.11
N GLY A 157 13.48 -5.59 8.30
CA GLY A 157 14.93 -5.75 8.20
C GLY A 157 15.53 -5.49 6.82
N PHE A 158 14.80 -4.91 5.86
CA PHE A 158 15.32 -4.62 4.53
C PHE A 158 16.18 -3.33 4.48
N PRO A 159 17.44 -3.40 4.05
CA PRO A 159 18.21 -2.20 3.73
C PRO A 159 17.78 -1.66 2.36
N TYR A 160 17.32 -0.42 2.33
CA TYR A 160 17.01 0.30 1.11
C TYR A 160 17.96 1.48 0.92
N GLU A 161 18.32 1.74 -0.34
CA GLU A 161 18.98 2.97 -0.77
C GLU A 161 18.12 3.69 -1.80
N PHE A 162 17.91 4.98 -1.58
CA PHE A 162 17.27 5.90 -2.50
C PHE A 162 18.35 6.71 -3.18
N ARG A 163 18.40 6.72 -4.50
CA ARG A 163 19.40 7.50 -5.25
C ARG A 163 18.89 7.92 -6.63
N LEU A 164 19.53 8.93 -7.21
CA LEU A 164 19.26 9.32 -8.59
C LEU A 164 19.75 8.22 -9.54
N ILE A 165 18.90 7.85 -10.50
CA ILE A 165 19.25 6.91 -11.58
C ILE A 165 19.46 7.64 -12.92
N ALA A 166 18.87 8.83 -13.05
CA ALA A 166 19.07 9.78 -14.14
C ALA A 166 18.67 11.18 -13.66
N PRO A 167 18.99 12.26 -14.40
CA PRO A 167 18.51 13.60 -14.05
C PRO A 167 16.99 13.64 -13.87
N GLY A 168 16.54 14.01 -12.67
CA GLY A 168 15.11 14.08 -12.31
C GLY A 168 14.42 12.73 -12.03
N TRP A 169 15.15 11.62 -12.07
CA TRP A 169 14.63 10.28 -11.80
C TRP A 169 15.31 9.64 -10.60
N ILE A 170 14.49 9.13 -9.69
CA ILE A 170 14.90 8.52 -8.42
C ILE A 170 14.58 7.03 -8.48
N GLY A 171 15.46 6.20 -7.91
CA GLY A 171 15.26 4.77 -7.73
C GLY A 171 15.34 4.37 -6.26
N LYS A 172 14.47 3.43 -5.87
CA LYS A 172 14.53 2.68 -4.60
C LYS A 172 15.20 1.34 -4.86
N PHE A 173 16.41 1.19 -4.34
CA PHE A 173 17.22 -0.02 -4.46
C PHE A 173 17.13 -0.82 -3.18
N HIS A 174 16.85 -2.11 -3.31
CA HIS A 174 17.04 -3.08 -2.25
C HIS A 174 18.51 -3.50 -2.24
N LEU A 175 19.19 -3.36 -1.09
CA LEU A 175 20.63 -3.59 -0.97
C LEU A 175 20.97 -4.97 -0.38
N GLY A 176 21.24 -5.97 -1.23
CA GLY A 176 21.60 -7.32 -0.78
C GLY A 176 20.51 -8.01 0.04
N GLY A 177 20.83 -9.20 0.57
CA GLY A 177 20.03 -9.89 1.59
C GLY A 177 18.74 -10.57 1.12
N GLY A 178 18.41 -11.71 1.75
CA GLY A 178 17.07 -12.30 1.70
C GLY A 178 16.22 -11.71 2.80
N LEU A 179 14.91 -12.02 2.79
CA LEU A 179 14.01 -11.55 3.83
C LEU A 179 14.57 -11.93 5.21
N MET A 180 14.65 -10.96 6.12
CA MET A 180 14.92 -11.23 7.53
C MET A 180 16.19 -12.05 7.75
N GLY A 181 17.36 -11.54 7.35
CA GLY A 181 18.64 -12.21 7.58
C GLY A 181 18.84 -13.52 6.81
N GLY A 182 17.93 -13.86 5.88
CA GLY A 182 18.12 -14.94 4.94
C GLY A 182 19.37 -14.69 4.08
N LYS A 183 20.18 -15.72 3.85
CA LYS A 183 21.24 -15.66 2.84
C LYS A 183 20.55 -15.64 1.47
N PHE A 184 20.30 -14.46 0.91
CA PHE A 184 20.11 -14.39 -0.54
C PHE A 184 21.37 -14.96 -1.18
N ALA A 185 21.20 -15.84 -2.16
CA ALA A 185 22.32 -16.31 -2.95
C ALA A 185 23.01 -15.14 -3.69
N ASP A 186 22.25 -14.08 -3.99
CA ASP A 186 22.72 -12.92 -4.70
C ASP A 186 22.89 -11.72 -3.74
N LYS A 187 24.13 -11.30 -3.49
CA LYS A 187 24.41 -10.10 -2.67
C LYS A 187 24.20 -8.80 -3.45
N GLY A 188 23.61 -8.88 -4.64
CA GLY A 188 23.40 -7.76 -5.54
C GLY A 188 22.38 -6.73 -5.03
N GLU A 189 22.46 -5.55 -5.61
CA GLU A 189 21.44 -4.51 -5.50
C GLU A 189 20.33 -4.74 -6.53
N VAL A 190 19.07 -4.52 -6.15
CA VAL A 190 17.90 -4.68 -7.03
C VAL A 190 17.07 -3.42 -7.02
N LEU A 191 16.90 -2.78 -8.17
CA LEU A 191 15.95 -1.68 -8.34
C LEU A 191 14.52 -2.21 -8.14
N ARG A 192 13.80 -1.68 -7.16
CA ARG A 192 12.42 -2.07 -6.85
C ARG A 192 11.41 -1.16 -7.52
N THR A 193 11.60 0.13 -7.33
CA THR A 193 10.72 1.17 -7.87
C THR A 193 11.54 2.35 -8.38
N SER A 194 11.05 3.03 -9.40
CA SER A 194 11.61 4.29 -9.91
C SER A 194 10.52 5.31 -10.20
N TRP A 195 10.79 6.59 -10.03
CA TRP A 195 9.82 7.66 -10.24
C TRP A 195 10.49 9.00 -10.57
N ASP A 196 9.69 9.94 -11.07
CA ASP A 196 10.04 11.37 -11.12
C ASP A 196 9.31 12.14 -10.01
N LEU A 197 9.72 13.40 -9.77
CA LEU A 197 9.08 14.27 -8.78
C LEU A 197 7.91 15.08 -9.34
N LYS A 198 7.42 14.77 -10.54
CA LYS A 198 6.36 15.58 -11.14
C LYS A 198 5.02 15.22 -10.47
N PRO A 199 4.25 16.20 -9.96
CA PRO A 199 2.93 15.96 -9.39
C PRO A 199 1.99 15.24 -10.37
N ARG A 200 1.15 14.37 -9.83
CA ARG A 200 0.11 13.64 -10.56
C ARG A 200 -1.24 13.81 -9.88
N SER A 201 -2.24 14.02 -10.72
CA SER A 201 -3.66 13.91 -10.37
C SER A 201 -4.09 12.44 -10.24
N PHE A 202 -5.30 12.20 -9.72
CA PHE A 202 -5.78 10.83 -9.51
C PHE A 202 -5.99 10.07 -10.84
N TRP A 203 -6.59 10.73 -11.83
CA TRP A 203 -6.93 10.10 -13.12
C TRP A 203 -5.69 9.67 -13.92
N GLU A 204 -4.52 10.23 -13.63
CA GLU A 204 -3.25 9.81 -14.25
C GLU A 204 -2.78 8.42 -13.79
N PHE A 205 -3.44 7.84 -12.77
CA PHE A 205 -3.23 6.46 -12.32
C PHE A 205 -4.23 5.48 -12.94
N ASP A 206 -5.32 5.94 -13.57
CA ASP A 206 -6.43 5.10 -14.04
C ASP A 206 -5.95 3.94 -14.91
N TYR A 207 -5.29 4.24 -16.03
CA TYR A 207 -4.91 3.20 -17.00
C TYR A 207 -3.91 2.18 -16.40
N PRO A 208 -2.77 2.60 -15.80
CA PRO A 208 -1.84 1.65 -15.19
C PRO A 208 -2.47 0.79 -14.09
N MET A 209 -3.27 1.41 -13.22
CA MET A 209 -3.88 0.70 -12.11
C MET A 209 -5.02 -0.19 -12.57
N LEU A 210 -5.77 0.17 -13.61
CA LEU A 210 -6.81 -0.69 -14.19
C LEU A 210 -6.25 -2.05 -14.56
N GLU A 211 -5.06 -2.12 -15.18
CA GLU A 211 -4.38 -3.38 -15.50
C GLU A 211 -4.10 -4.22 -14.23
N THR A 212 -3.66 -3.57 -13.16
CA THR A 212 -3.37 -4.21 -11.87
C THR A 212 -4.63 -4.74 -11.19
N PHE A 213 -5.76 -4.05 -11.34
CA PHE A 213 -7.01 -4.36 -10.65
C PHE A 213 -7.95 -5.28 -11.43
N THR A 214 -7.81 -5.37 -12.76
CA THR A 214 -8.77 -6.10 -13.61
C THR A 214 -8.18 -7.28 -14.36
N LYS A 215 -6.86 -7.38 -14.52
CA LYS A 215 -6.23 -8.42 -15.35
C LYS A 215 -5.36 -9.40 -14.55
N PRO A 216 -5.91 -10.55 -14.11
CA PRO A 216 -5.15 -11.56 -13.36
C PRO A 216 -3.90 -12.06 -14.09
N CYS A 217 -3.93 -12.17 -15.42
CA CYS A 217 -2.78 -12.62 -16.20
C CYS A 217 -1.52 -11.77 -15.95
N TYR A 218 -1.72 -10.50 -15.61
CA TYR A 218 -0.68 -9.48 -15.47
C TYR A 218 -0.45 -9.03 -14.02
N SER A 219 -1.44 -9.21 -13.14
CA SER A 219 -1.38 -8.76 -11.76
C SER A 219 -1.03 -9.89 -10.78
N ALA A 220 0.16 -9.84 -10.20
CA ALA A 220 0.52 -10.74 -9.10
C ALA A 220 -0.41 -10.58 -7.88
N LEU A 221 -1.00 -9.39 -7.72
CA LEU A 221 -1.93 -9.07 -6.63
C LEU A 221 -3.33 -9.67 -6.84
N LEU A 222 -3.72 -10.06 -8.05
CA LEU A 222 -4.99 -10.77 -8.25
C LEU A 222 -4.82 -12.30 -8.13
N LYS A 223 -3.58 -12.79 -8.20
CA LYS A 223 -3.28 -14.22 -8.21
C LYS A 223 -2.77 -14.76 -6.87
N ASN A 224 -2.29 -13.89 -6.00
CA ASN A 224 -1.72 -14.29 -4.72
C ASN A 224 -2.14 -13.28 -3.65
N PRO A 225 -2.42 -13.72 -2.41
CA PRO A 225 -2.49 -12.79 -1.30
C PRO A 225 -1.09 -12.18 -1.10
N MET A 226 -1.06 -10.85 -1.00
CA MET A 226 0.10 -10.07 -0.61
C MET A 226 -0.36 -9.12 0.49
N MET A 227 0.02 -9.44 1.72
CA MET A 227 -0.43 -8.69 2.87
C MET A 227 0.73 -8.41 3.81
N TYR A 228 0.77 -7.22 4.39
CA TYR A 228 1.79 -6.84 5.37
C TYR A 228 1.17 -5.98 6.45
N ARG A 229 1.55 -6.24 7.70
CA ARG A 229 1.12 -5.45 8.87
C ARG A 229 2.14 -5.51 9.99
N PHE A 230 2.35 -4.39 10.66
CA PHE A 230 3.05 -4.35 11.94
C PHE A 230 2.09 -4.50 13.12
N PHE A 231 2.60 -4.94 14.26
CA PHE A 231 1.86 -5.06 15.51
C PHE A 231 2.50 -4.20 16.60
N THR A 232 1.68 -3.71 17.52
CA THR A 232 2.20 -3.28 18.83
C THR A 232 2.68 -4.49 19.62
N ASN A 233 3.54 -4.30 20.62
CA ASN A 233 3.98 -5.40 21.47
C ASN A 233 2.80 -6.06 22.22
N LYS A 234 1.87 -5.26 22.77
CA LYS A 234 0.63 -5.75 23.41
C LYS A 234 -0.20 -6.62 22.46
N GLU A 235 -0.45 -6.14 21.23
CA GLU A 235 -1.21 -6.89 20.23
C GLU A 235 -0.49 -8.17 19.79
N PHE A 236 0.82 -8.09 19.55
CA PHE A 236 1.62 -9.24 19.15
C PHE A 236 1.59 -10.35 20.20
N ARG A 237 1.76 -10.02 21.47
CA ARG A 237 1.71 -11.00 22.58
C ARG A 237 0.35 -11.66 22.70
N LYS A 238 -0.73 -10.89 22.50
CA LYS A 238 -2.10 -11.42 22.50
C LYS A 238 -2.33 -12.40 21.34
N LEU A 239 -1.80 -12.11 20.15
CA LEU A 239 -2.03 -12.93 18.96
C LEU A 239 -1.12 -14.17 18.87
N PHE A 240 0.06 -14.09 19.50
CA PHE A 240 1.12 -15.10 19.46
C PHE A 240 1.67 -15.41 20.87
N PRO A 241 0.84 -15.84 21.82
CA PRO A 241 1.26 -16.12 23.20
C PRO A 241 2.29 -17.26 23.28
N GLU A 242 2.34 -18.13 22.26
CA GLU A 242 3.29 -19.24 22.16
C GLU A 242 4.69 -18.81 21.71
N LEU A 243 4.86 -17.61 21.15
CA LEU A 243 6.15 -17.11 20.73
C LEU A 243 6.88 -16.50 21.94
N PRO A 244 8.18 -16.79 22.13
CA PRO A 244 8.89 -16.34 23.31
C PRO A 244 8.91 -14.80 23.45
N GLU A 245 8.84 -14.30 24.69
CA GLU A 245 8.87 -12.87 25.04
C GLU A 245 10.04 -12.12 24.40
N ASN A 246 11.14 -12.84 24.35
CA ASN A 246 12.29 -12.47 23.58
C ASN A 246 12.54 -13.66 22.66
N MET A 247 12.30 -13.51 21.35
CA MET A 247 12.94 -14.43 20.40
C MET A 247 14.49 -14.33 20.46
N ASN A 248 15.09 -13.69 21.49
CA ASN A 248 16.52 -13.36 21.67
C ASN A 248 17.37 -14.61 21.97
N GLY A 249 16.77 -15.77 22.24
CA GLY A 249 17.53 -17.01 22.29
C GLY A 249 17.97 -17.41 20.88
N GLU A 250 19.15 -18.02 20.74
CA GLU A 250 19.71 -18.63 19.54
C GLU A 250 18.81 -19.74 18.95
N THR A 251 17.57 -19.40 18.61
CA THR A 251 16.65 -20.29 17.96
C THR A 251 17.00 -20.25 16.48
N LYS A 252 18.07 -20.97 16.13
CA LYS A 252 18.29 -21.45 14.77
C LYS A 252 16.99 -22.12 14.33
N GLU A 253 16.25 -21.43 13.47
CA GLU A 253 15.18 -21.95 12.62
C GLU A 253 14.41 -23.14 13.23
N LYS A 254 13.62 -22.90 14.29
CA LYS A 254 12.56 -23.85 14.65
C LYS A 254 11.47 -23.69 13.59
N VAL A 255 11.62 -24.40 12.47
CA VAL A 255 10.51 -24.64 11.55
C VAL A 255 9.44 -25.37 12.37
N LEU A 256 8.39 -24.66 12.77
CA LEU A 256 7.17 -25.25 13.30
C LEU A 256 6.51 -26.01 12.14
N ILE A 257 7.02 -27.22 11.86
CA ILE A 257 6.36 -28.17 10.95
C ILE A 257 5.17 -28.75 11.72
N THR A 258 4.07 -28.01 11.77
CA THR A 258 2.75 -28.53 12.12
C THR A 258 2.27 -29.46 11.00
N ASN A 259 2.92 -30.62 10.85
CA ASN A 259 2.39 -31.84 10.21
C ASN A 259 3.36 -33.05 10.17
N ARG A 260 4.41 -33.10 11.02
CA ARG A 260 5.31 -34.28 11.03
C ARG A 260 4.65 -35.57 11.54
N LYS A 261 3.64 -35.49 12.42
CA LYS A 261 2.90 -36.68 12.89
C LYS A 261 1.94 -37.27 11.82
N ALA A 262 1.46 -36.47 10.87
CA ALA A 262 0.65 -36.96 9.75
C ALA A 262 1.52 -37.57 8.64
N LEU A 263 2.67 -36.95 8.33
CA LEU A 263 3.59 -37.44 7.30
C LEU A 263 4.41 -38.66 7.75
N SER A 264 4.70 -38.83 9.05
CA SER A 264 5.37 -40.05 9.52
C SER A 264 4.44 -41.28 9.48
N LYS A 265 3.11 -41.09 9.57
CA LYS A 265 2.12 -42.16 9.33
C LYS A 265 2.03 -42.53 7.85
N ILE A 266 2.08 -41.55 6.94
CA ILE A 266 2.07 -41.80 5.49
C ILE A 266 3.38 -42.44 5.01
N GLY A 267 4.52 -41.99 5.53
CA GLY A 267 5.84 -42.58 5.22
C GLY A 267 5.99 -44.02 5.73
N LYS A 268 5.43 -44.35 6.90
CA LYS A 268 5.40 -45.73 7.41
C LYS A 268 4.41 -46.62 6.65
N ALA A 269 3.29 -46.08 6.17
CA ALA A 269 2.33 -46.82 5.34
C ALA A 269 2.88 -47.12 3.93
N LEU A 270 3.63 -46.20 3.33
CA LEU A 270 4.25 -46.39 2.02
C LEU A 270 5.48 -47.32 2.08
N ALA A 271 6.25 -47.30 3.18
CA ALA A 271 7.37 -48.22 3.38
C ALA A 271 6.93 -49.67 3.62
N ALA A 272 5.70 -49.91 4.12
CA ALA A 272 5.15 -51.25 4.31
C ALA A 272 4.68 -51.90 3.00
N ASN A 273 4.34 -51.10 1.98
CA ASN A 273 3.79 -51.59 0.70
C ASN A 273 4.83 -51.70 -0.44
N GLY A 274 6.09 -51.35 -0.21
CA GLY A 274 7.10 -51.17 -1.27
C GLY A 274 8.15 -52.28 -1.41
N LYS A 275 7.90 -53.52 -0.96
CA LYS A 275 8.82 -54.65 -1.16
C LYS A 275 8.27 -55.63 -2.20
N THR A 276 8.35 -55.28 -3.48
CA THR A 276 8.50 -56.27 -4.58
C THR A 276 9.11 -55.62 -5.83
N SER A 277 9.99 -56.41 -6.47
CA SER A 277 10.53 -56.37 -7.85
C SER A 277 11.61 -55.35 -8.24
N ASN A 278 12.85 -55.86 -8.27
CA ASN A 278 13.84 -55.90 -9.36
C ASN A 278 13.74 -54.91 -10.53
N GLY A 279 14.90 -54.31 -10.85
CA GLY A 279 15.50 -54.45 -12.18
C GLY A 279 15.80 -53.17 -12.97
N SER A 280 16.99 -53.17 -13.57
CA SER A 280 17.45 -52.36 -14.72
C SER A 280 18.10 -51.00 -14.46
N THR A 281 19.39 -50.97 -14.80
CA THR A 281 20.28 -49.83 -14.95
C THR A 281 20.02 -49.11 -16.28
N GLY A 282 19.73 -47.80 -16.21
CA GLY A 282 19.57 -46.93 -17.38
C GLY A 282 20.21 -45.56 -17.14
N LYS A 283 21.19 -45.21 -17.99
CA LYS A 283 21.94 -43.95 -18.00
C LYS A 283 21.02 -42.74 -18.24
N VAL A 284 21.24 -41.66 -17.50
CA VAL A 284 20.58 -40.35 -17.65
C VAL A 284 21.47 -39.41 -18.50
N PRO A 285 20.94 -38.67 -19.48
CA PRO A 285 21.67 -37.58 -20.13
C PRO A 285 21.45 -36.25 -19.37
N THR A 286 22.55 -35.55 -19.17
CA THR A 286 22.62 -34.21 -18.56
C THR A 286 22.06 -33.17 -19.53
N VAL A 287 21.05 -32.39 -19.09
CA VAL A 287 20.55 -31.22 -19.82
C VAL A 287 21.03 -29.96 -19.10
N ASN A 288 21.96 -29.23 -19.72
CA ASN A 288 22.39 -27.90 -19.30
C ASN A 288 21.44 -26.86 -19.90
N ASN A 289 20.67 -26.16 -19.05
CA ASN A 289 19.98 -24.93 -19.44
C ASN A 289 20.62 -23.74 -18.71
N ALA A 290 21.43 -22.98 -19.44
CA ALA A 290 21.91 -21.67 -19.03
C ALA A 290 20.89 -20.61 -19.44
N ILE A 291 20.28 -19.94 -18.46
CA ILE A 291 19.44 -18.76 -18.68
C ILE A 291 20.34 -17.53 -18.53
N ASN A 292 20.45 -16.76 -19.61
CA ASN A 292 21.24 -15.54 -19.70
C ASN A 292 20.28 -14.34 -19.80
N PRO A 293 20.17 -13.46 -18.78
CA PRO A 293 19.35 -12.27 -18.91
C PRO A 293 20.18 -11.11 -19.46
N LYS A 294 20.07 -10.86 -20.77
CA LYS A 294 20.46 -9.56 -21.36
C LYS A 294 19.30 -8.59 -21.22
N THR A 295 19.45 -7.63 -20.32
CA THR A 295 18.63 -6.42 -20.23
C THR A 295 18.88 -5.53 -21.46
N PRO A 296 17.86 -4.98 -22.15
CA PRO A 296 18.08 -3.96 -23.15
C PRO A 296 18.19 -2.58 -22.51
N VAL A 297 19.25 -1.86 -22.85
CA VAL A 297 19.41 -0.42 -22.61
C VAL A 297 18.56 0.32 -23.67
N PRO A 298 17.78 1.35 -23.32
CA PRO A 298 17.07 2.13 -24.32
C PRO A 298 18.06 2.98 -25.13
N ALA A 299 18.05 2.79 -26.44
CA ALA A 299 18.83 3.58 -27.38
C ALA A 299 18.30 5.03 -27.46
N LYS A 300 19.25 5.97 -27.54
CA LYS A 300 19.05 7.39 -27.87
C LYS A 300 18.15 7.54 -29.09
N VAL A 301 17.09 8.34 -28.94
CA VAL A 301 16.34 8.92 -30.06
C VAL A 301 17.16 10.09 -30.60
N THR A 302 17.71 9.94 -31.81
CA THR A 302 18.19 11.05 -32.63
C THR A 302 17.09 11.46 -33.59
N GLU A 303 16.71 12.73 -33.54
CA GLU A 303 15.90 13.41 -34.54
C GLU A 303 16.64 13.45 -35.87
N THR A 304 15.99 13.02 -36.95
CA THR A 304 16.29 13.49 -38.30
C THR A 304 14.99 13.75 -39.07
N ASN A 305 14.86 14.99 -39.50
CA ASN A 305 13.91 15.44 -40.52
C ASN A 305 14.25 14.78 -41.86
N ALA A 306 13.24 14.24 -42.56
CA ALA A 306 13.22 14.24 -44.03
C ALA A 306 11.81 14.00 -44.58
N VAL A 307 11.44 14.90 -45.48
CA VAL A 307 10.29 14.93 -46.38
C VAL A 307 10.31 13.72 -47.33
N ASN A 308 9.18 13.04 -47.55
CA ASN A 308 8.67 12.78 -48.90
C ASN A 308 7.27 12.15 -48.98
N ASN A 309 6.53 12.66 -49.96
CA ASN A 309 5.22 12.23 -50.46
C ASN A 309 5.17 10.75 -50.88
N SER A 310 4.05 10.07 -50.59
CA SER A 310 3.39 9.21 -51.58
C SER A 310 1.97 8.76 -51.19
N LYS A 311 1.03 9.20 -52.03
CA LYS A 311 -0.12 8.48 -52.61
C LYS A 311 -0.84 7.42 -51.78
N VAL A 312 -2.03 7.84 -51.35
CA VAL A 312 -3.20 7.03 -50.99
C VAL A 312 -3.71 6.20 -52.19
N LYS A 313 -4.00 4.93 -51.96
CA LYS A 313 -4.99 4.13 -52.73
C LYS A 313 -5.72 3.20 -51.77
N ALA A 314 -6.98 3.51 -51.49
CA ALA A 314 -7.92 2.63 -50.81
C ALA A 314 -8.86 2.00 -51.86
N PRO A 315 -9.29 0.73 -51.71
CA PRO A 315 -10.41 0.21 -52.46
C PRO A 315 -11.73 0.39 -51.69
N LEU A 316 -12.73 0.87 -52.41
CA LEU A 316 -14.15 0.87 -52.04
C LEU A 316 -14.66 -0.57 -51.85
N ALA A 317 -15.52 -0.76 -50.86
CA ALA A 317 -16.60 -1.74 -50.94
C ALA A 317 -17.88 -1.12 -50.37
N SER A 318 -18.85 -0.95 -51.27
CA SER A 318 -20.23 -0.56 -51.02
C SER A 318 -21.01 -1.65 -50.30
N ASN A 319 -21.91 -1.28 -49.39
CA ASN A 319 -23.22 -1.92 -49.39
C ASN A 319 -24.35 -1.04 -48.82
N LYS A 320 -25.50 -1.29 -49.44
CA LYS A 320 -26.76 -0.53 -49.48
C LYS A 320 -27.55 -0.53 -48.17
N GLU A 321 -28.19 0.62 -47.95
CA GLU A 321 -29.57 0.86 -47.49
C GLU A 321 -30.27 -0.14 -46.55
N LYS A 322 -30.72 0.38 -45.40
CA LYS A 322 -32.15 0.41 -45.07
C LYS A 322 -32.47 1.56 -44.11
N THR A 323 -33.26 2.50 -44.61
CA THR A 323 -33.86 3.63 -43.90
C THR A 323 -34.99 3.17 -42.97
N SER A 324 -35.00 3.63 -41.73
CA SER A 324 -36.26 3.92 -41.02
C SER A 324 -36.11 5.18 -40.18
N THR A 325 -36.89 6.18 -40.56
CA THR A 325 -37.03 7.51 -39.95
C THR A 325 -37.77 7.45 -38.63
N THR A 326 -37.25 8.09 -37.58
CA THR A 326 -38.07 8.81 -36.58
C THR A 326 -37.31 10.03 -36.05
N ASN A 327 -38.04 11.14 -36.00
CA ASN A 327 -37.61 12.51 -35.75
C ASN A 327 -37.16 12.76 -34.30
N GLY A 328 -36.11 13.56 -34.13
CA GLY A 328 -35.75 14.19 -32.86
C GLY A 328 -34.76 15.35 -33.10
N LYS A 329 -35.20 16.58 -32.84
CA LYS A 329 -34.49 17.86 -33.05
C LYS A 329 -33.08 17.91 -32.41
N PRO A 330 -32.07 18.50 -33.07
CA PRO A 330 -30.79 18.83 -32.43
C PRO A 330 -30.81 20.20 -31.75
N ILE A 331 -30.27 20.25 -30.53
CA ILE A 331 -29.93 21.48 -29.81
C ILE A 331 -28.61 22.01 -30.39
N GLN A 332 -28.63 23.27 -30.83
CA GLN A 332 -27.44 24.00 -31.30
C GLN A 332 -26.51 24.29 -30.11
N ALA A 333 -25.26 23.84 -30.20
CA ALA A 333 -24.18 24.34 -29.36
C ALA A 333 -23.38 25.38 -30.15
N THR A 334 -23.47 26.62 -29.70
CA THR A 334 -22.73 27.78 -30.23
C THR A 334 -21.25 27.64 -29.93
N ILE A 335 -20.43 27.54 -30.97
CA ILE A 335 -18.98 27.67 -30.90
C ILE A 335 -18.65 29.16 -31.02
N LEU A 336 -18.11 29.75 -29.96
CA LEU A 336 -17.49 31.08 -29.99
C LEU A 336 -15.98 30.92 -30.22
N THR A 337 -15.53 31.38 -31.38
CA THR A 337 -14.12 31.64 -31.70
C THR A 337 -13.83 33.13 -31.60
N SER A 338 -12.78 33.53 -30.87
CA SER A 338 -11.97 34.73 -31.12
C SER A 338 -10.74 34.69 -30.20
N GLU A 339 -9.54 34.44 -30.72
CA GLU A 339 -8.55 35.41 -31.24
C GLU A 339 -7.57 35.98 -30.19
N LYS A 340 -6.29 35.75 -30.49
CA LYS A 340 -5.12 36.64 -30.36
C LYS A 340 -4.56 37.02 -28.98
N SER A 341 -3.40 36.40 -28.70
CA SER A 341 -2.06 37.04 -28.64
C SER A 341 -1.96 38.41 -27.96
N LYS A 342 -1.21 38.47 -26.85
CA LYS A 342 -0.33 39.60 -26.53
C LYS A 342 0.84 39.19 -25.62
N THR A 343 2.02 39.51 -26.12
CA THR A 343 3.35 39.56 -25.51
C THR A 343 3.39 40.33 -24.18
N LEU A 344 4.17 39.82 -23.22
CA LEU A 344 4.57 40.52 -22.00
C LEU A 344 5.98 41.14 -22.17
N PRO A 345 6.24 42.37 -21.70
CA PRO A 345 7.58 42.87 -21.51
C PRO A 345 8.05 42.68 -20.06
N ALA A 346 9.38 42.61 -19.91
CA ALA A 346 10.10 42.65 -18.65
C ALA A 346 10.26 44.09 -18.12
N SER A 347 10.16 44.28 -16.80
CA SER A 347 10.95 45.23 -15.97
C SER A 347 10.51 45.04 -14.51
N SER A 348 11.39 44.78 -13.54
CA SER A 348 12.24 45.71 -12.77
C SER A 348 11.77 45.78 -11.31
N ALA A 349 12.76 45.76 -10.42
CA ALA A 349 12.64 45.77 -8.96
C ALA A 349 11.87 46.96 -8.38
N LEU A 350 11.30 46.78 -7.18
CA LEU A 350 11.34 47.76 -6.10
C LEU A 350 10.95 47.15 -4.75
N ASN A 351 11.69 47.58 -3.73
CA ASN A 351 11.52 47.34 -2.30
C ASN A 351 10.12 47.68 -1.78
N GLY A 352 9.64 46.91 -0.81
CA GLY A 352 8.50 47.28 0.02
C GLY A 352 8.41 46.43 1.28
N LYS A 353 8.95 46.95 2.40
CA LYS A 353 8.65 46.46 3.75
C LYS A 353 7.15 46.64 4.00
N GLY A 354 6.47 45.57 4.39
CA GLY A 354 5.09 45.61 4.87
C GLY A 354 4.83 44.48 5.86
N GLN A 355 4.91 44.80 7.15
CA GLN A 355 4.39 43.94 8.22
C GLN A 355 2.86 43.87 8.06
N SER A 356 2.33 42.66 7.86
CA SER A 356 0.90 42.38 7.87
C SER A 356 0.57 41.58 9.12
N THR A 357 -0.09 42.23 10.08
CA THR A 357 -0.73 41.63 11.24
C THR A 357 -1.97 40.86 10.78
N VAL A 358 -1.96 39.53 10.96
CA VAL A 358 -3.13 38.68 10.75
C VAL A 358 -4.00 38.76 12.01
N LYS A 359 -5.16 39.41 11.89
CA LYS A 359 -6.25 39.37 12.87
C LYS A 359 -7.04 38.07 12.65
N THR A 360 -6.90 37.12 13.56
CA THR A 360 -7.73 35.92 13.63
C THR A 360 -9.09 36.28 14.22
N LEU A 361 -10.16 36.16 13.42
CA LEU A 361 -11.54 36.25 13.87
C LEU A 361 -11.99 34.87 14.40
N ILE A 362 -12.26 34.79 15.70
CA ILE A 362 -12.93 33.66 16.34
C ILE A 362 -14.43 33.98 16.34
N PRO A 363 -15.32 33.12 15.80
CA PRO A 363 -16.76 33.31 15.96
C PRO A 363 -17.21 32.81 17.34
N SER A 364 -17.87 33.70 18.08
CA SER A 364 -18.56 33.43 19.34
C SER A 364 -19.87 32.66 19.11
N THR A 365 -20.05 31.53 19.79
CA THR A 365 -21.33 30.81 19.86
C THR A 365 -22.21 31.41 20.95
N THR A 366 -23.42 31.82 20.58
CA THR A 366 -24.48 32.29 21.50
C THR A 366 -25.41 31.15 21.91
N ASN A 367 -25.68 31.10 23.21
CA ASN A 367 -26.60 30.22 23.92
C ASN A 367 -28.09 30.41 23.56
N GLY A 368 -28.87 29.35 23.74
CA GLY A 368 -30.10 29.42 24.53
C GLY A 368 -31.40 28.99 23.86
N LYS A 369 -31.90 27.79 24.20
CA LYS A 369 -33.33 27.57 24.51
C LYS A 369 -33.56 26.24 25.23
N THR A 370 -33.91 26.33 26.51
CA THR A 370 -34.37 25.21 27.34
C THR A 370 -35.90 25.14 27.25
N LEU A 371 -36.42 23.94 26.98
CA LEU A 371 -37.85 23.61 27.03
C LEU A 371 -38.02 22.54 28.11
N THR A 372 -38.60 22.93 29.24
CA THR A 372 -39.06 22.02 30.30
C THR A 372 -40.39 21.39 29.87
N LYS A 373 -40.48 20.07 29.96
CA LYS A 373 -41.74 19.33 29.88
C LYS A 373 -41.80 18.39 31.07
N ASP A 374 -42.88 18.54 31.84
CA ASP A 374 -43.25 17.70 32.96
C ASP A 374 -43.51 16.26 32.47
N VAL A 375 -42.94 15.28 33.17
CA VAL A 375 -43.21 13.85 32.99
C VAL A 375 -43.54 13.28 34.37
N GLU A 376 -44.72 12.66 34.43
CA GLU A 376 -45.31 11.98 35.57
C GLU A 376 -44.46 10.75 35.96
N SER A 377 -44.35 10.54 37.28
CA SER A 377 -43.60 9.46 37.91
C SER A 377 -44.42 8.16 37.95
N GLU A 378 -43.94 7.11 37.28
CA GLU A 378 -44.30 5.72 37.59
C GLU A 378 -43.15 5.10 38.40
N GLU A 379 -43.53 4.43 39.49
CA GLU A 379 -42.62 3.73 40.42
C GLU A 379 -42.24 2.37 39.82
N ASP A 380 -41.00 2.26 39.32
CA ASP A 380 -40.42 0.98 38.90
C ASP A 380 -39.43 0.45 39.95
N GLU A 381 -39.56 -0.85 40.23
CA GLU A 381 -38.76 -1.62 41.17
C GLU A 381 -37.27 -1.66 40.75
N TYR A 382 -36.38 -1.28 41.66
CA TYR A 382 -34.94 -1.29 41.45
C TYR A 382 -34.37 -2.71 41.57
N GLU A 383 -33.93 -3.29 40.46
CA GLU A 383 -32.94 -4.38 40.47
C GLU A 383 -31.57 -3.84 40.91
N VAL A 384 -30.98 -4.46 41.92
CA VAL A 384 -29.64 -4.17 42.41
C VAL A 384 -28.63 -4.61 41.36
N VAL A 385 -28.23 -3.67 40.49
CA VAL A 385 -27.09 -3.84 39.59
C VAL A 385 -25.83 -3.85 40.46
N THR A 386 -25.15 -4.98 40.52
CA THR A 386 -23.82 -5.10 41.13
C THR A 386 -22.87 -4.19 40.35
N GLU A 387 -22.28 -3.21 41.03
CA GLU A 387 -21.22 -2.36 40.51
C GLU A 387 -20.07 -3.26 40.02
N GLU A 388 -19.99 -3.48 38.70
CA GLU A 388 -18.75 -3.96 38.09
C GLU A 388 -17.75 -2.84 38.31
N GLU A 389 -16.70 -3.11 39.09
CA GLU A 389 -15.55 -2.22 39.24
C GLU A 389 -14.99 -1.97 37.84
N GLU A 390 -15.38 -0.84 37.22
CA GLU A 390 -14.70 -0.31 36.05
C GLU A 390 -13.29 0.03 36.52
N GLU A 391 -12.34 -0.89 36.26
CA GLU A 391 -10.93 -0.59 36.35
C GLU A 391 -10.70 0.63 35.45
N GLU A 392 -10.56 1.81 36.08
CA GLU A 392 -10.04 3.02 35.44
C GLU A 392 -8.64 2.66 34.96
N GLU A 393 -8.53 2.11 33.74
CA GLU A 393 -7.28 2.00 33.01
C GLU A 393 -6.79 3.44 32.88
N SER A 394 -5.95 3.86 33.83
CA SER A 394 -5.29 5.17 33.79
C SER A 394 -4.73 5.34 32.39
N GLU A 395 -5.12 6.40 31.71
CA GLU A 395 -4.66 6.77 30.37
C GLU A 395 -3.16 7.11 30.43
N GLU A 396 -2.32 6.10 30.69
CA GLU A 396 -0.89 6.21 30.46
C GLU A 396 -0.74 6.57 28.98
N GLU A 397 -0.19 7.76 28.71
CA GLU A 397 0.10 8.19 27.36
C GLU A 397 0.88 7.07 26.66
N ASP A 398 0.21 6.38 25.73
CA ASP A 398 0.75 5.25 24.97
C ASP A 398 1.90 5.75 24.09
N VAL A 399 3.09 5.87 24.70
CA VAL A 399 4.35 6.17 24.03
C VAL A 399 4.54 5.05 23.03
N MET A 400 4.24 5.34 21.77
CA MET A 400 4.33 4.35 20.71
C MET A 400 5.78 3.88 20.59
N GLU A 401 6.04 2.68 21.09
CA GLU A 401 7.28 1.98 20.80
C GLU A 401 7.39 1.71 19.30
N ASP A 402 8.62 1.73 18.79
CA ASP A 402 8.86 1.38 17.39
C ASP A 402 8.27 0.00 17.08
N PRO A 403 7.39 -0.11 16.07
CA PRO A 403 6.78 -1.38 15.74
C PRO A 403 7.86 -2.33 15.22
N LYS A 404 8.18 -3.34 16.04
CA LYS A 404 9.23 -4.31 15.75
C LYS A 404 8.68 -5.61 15.17
N ASN A 405 7.46 -5.99 15.54
CA ASN A 405 6.88 -7.27 15.13
C ASN A 405 5.92 -7.10 13.95
N PHE A 406 5.92 -8.05 13.04
CA PHE A 406 5.11 -7.97 11.83
C PHE A 406 4.64 -9.34 11.34
N ILE A 407 3.64 -9.29 10.47
CA ILE A 407 3.20 -10.40 9.65
C ILE A 407 3.32 -10.03 8.17
N PHE A 408 3.81 -10.98 7.38
CA PHE A 408 3.83 -10.91 5.93
C PHE A 408 3.18 -12.16 5.35
N VAL A 409 2.26 -11.97 4.41
CA VAL A 409 1.57 -13.03 3.70
C VAL A 409 1.96 -12.94 2.23
N TRP A 410 2.42 -14.06 1.68
CA TRP A 410 2.73 -14.20 0.26
C TRP A 410 2.35 -15.60 -0.20
N LYS A 411 1.45 -15.70 -1.18
CA LYS A 411 0.92 -17.01 -1.63
C LYS A 411 0.34 -17.79 -0.45
N ARG A 412 0.61 -19.10 -0.39
CA ARG A 412 0.22 -20.00 0.72
C ARG A 412 1.22 -19.98 1.88
N ARG A 413 1.90 -18.85 2.13
CA ARG A 413 2.87 -18.70 3.21
C ARG A 413 2.53 -17.49 4.08
N VAL A 414 2.63 -17.70 5.38
CA VAL A 414 2.59 -16.65 6.40
C VAL A 414 3.94 -16.62 7.08
N VAL A 415 4.52 -15.43 7.18
CA VAL A 415 5.74 -15.20 7.93
C VAL A 415 5.47 -14.20 9.03
N VAL A 416 5.65 -14.64 10.27
CA VAL A 416 5.58 -13.80 11.46
C VAL A 416 7.01 -13.55 11.90
N GLY A 417 7.40 -12.29 12.05
CA GLY A 417 8.78 -11.97 12.39
C GLY A 417 8.94 -10.67 13.11
N ASP A 418 10.20 -10.29 13.32
CA ASP A 418 10.55 -9.04 13.98
C ASP A 418 11.77 -8.32 13.41
N ALA A 419 12.04 -7.13 13.96
CA ALA A 419 13.13 -6.25 13.55
C ALA A 419 14.52 -6.89 13.65
N ASN A 420 14.70 -7.94 14.45
CA ASN A 420 15.96 -8.67 14.60
C ASN A 420 16.07 -9.84 13.62
N SER A 421 15.27 -9.85 12.55
CA SER A 421 15.30 -10.87 11.49
C SER A 421 14.90 -12.27 11.96
N ARG A 422 14.17 -12.37 13.08
CA ARG A 422 13.69 -13.66 13.60
C ARG A 422 12.32 -13.94 13.02
N LYS A 423 12.06 -15.18 12.65
CA LYS A 423 10.82 -15.53 11.95
C LYS A 423 10.30 -16.93 12.22
N VAL A 424 8.99 -17.04 12.19
CA VAL A 424 8.23 -18.29 12.06
C VAL A 424 7.53 -18.27 10.71
N VAL A 425 7.77 -19.30 9.92
CA VAL A 425 7.13 -19.49 8.61
C VAL A 425 6.10 -20.61 8.72
N LYS A 426 4.85 -20.30 8.38
CA LYS A 426 3.77 -21.28 8.27
C LYS A 426 3.41 -21.43 6.79
N ASN A 427 3.45 -22.67 6.32
CA ASN A 427 3.07 -23.05 4.95
C ASN A 427 1.71 -23.75 4.99
N TYR A 428 0.85 -23.42 4.03
CA TYR A 428 -0.49 -23.97 3.90
C TYR A 428 -0.62 -24.83 2.66
N LYS A 429 -1.48 -25.85 2.71
CA LYS A 429 -1.74 -26.70 1.55
C LYS A 429 -2.71 -26.04 0.56
N SER A 430 -3.59 -25.19 1.06
CA SER A 430 -4.58 -24.48 0.24
C SER A 430 -4.83 -23.05 0.74
N TYR A 431 -5.51 -22.23 -0.06
CA TYR A 431 -5.87 -20.87 0.34
C TYR A 431 -7.00 -20.85 1.36
N GLU A 432 -7.84 -21.89 1.39
CA GLU A 432 -8.90 -22.08 2.38
C GLU A 432 -8.31 -22.34 3.78
N GLU A 433 -7.25 -23.15 3.88
CA GLU A 433 -6.52 -23.31 5.15
C GLU A 433 -5.86 -21.98 5.60
N LEU A 434 -5.34 -21.19 4.65
CA LEU A 434 -4.74 -19.88 4.93
C LEU A 434 -5.78 -18.86 5.43
N ALA A 435 -7.00 -18.89 4.90
CA ALA A 435 -8.07 -17.92 5.20
C ALA A 435 -8.36 -17.81 6.71
N GLY A 436 -8.23 -18.89 7.48
CA GLY A 436 -8.40 -18.88 8.93
C GLY A 436 -7.43 -17.92 9.64
N ASP A 437 -6.15 -17.96 9.26
CA ASP A 437 -5.13 -17.06 9.82
C ASP A 437 -5.29 -15.63 9.29
N LEU A 438 -5.75 -15.44 8.04
CA LEU A 438 -6.02 -14.10 7.52
C LEU A 438 -7.12 -13.39 8.31
N LYS A 439 -8.23 -14.09 8.61
CA LYS A 439 -9.32 -13.56 9.46
C LYS A 439 -8.84 -13.24 10.87
N LYS A 440 -7.91 -14.03 11.42
CA LYS A 440 -7.34 -13.82 12.75
C LYS A 440 -6.43 -12.58 12.79
N TYR A 441 -5.51 -12.44 11.83
CA TYR A 441 -4.45 -11.43 11.90
C TYR A 441 -4.80 -10.09 11.21
N PHE A 442 -5.84 -10.07 10.37
CA PHE A 442 -6.34 -8.89 9.67
C PHE A 442 -7.84 -8.67 9.96
N PRO A 443 -8.21 -8.43 11.23
CA PRO A 443 -9.61 -8.44 11.68
C PRO A 443 -10.49 -7.33 11.08
N ARG A 444 -9.88 -6.28 10.50
CA ARG A 444 -10.61 -5.19 9.83
C ARG A 444 -11.05 -5.54 8.40
N ILE A 445 -10.58 -6.66 7.85
CA ILE A 445 -11.02 -7.15 6.54
C ILE A 445 -12.28 -8.01 6.76
N PRO A 446 -13.38 -7.76 6.01
CA PRO A 446 -14.58 -8.58 6.12
C PRO A 446 -14.29 -10.08 5.90
N LYS A 447 -14.84 -10.94 6.76
CA LYS A 447 -14.55 -12.39 6.73
C LYS A 447 -15.00 -13.04 5.43
N ASP A 448 -16.12 -12.59 4.87
CA ASP A 448 -16.66 -13.03 3.59
C ASP A 448 -15.76 -12.61 2.42
N ALA A 449 -15.15 -11.42 2.47
CA ALA A 449 -14.17 -11.00 1.49
C ALA A 449 -12.92 -11.89 1.53
N VAL A 450 -12.45 -12.28 2.72
CA VAL A 450 -11.34 -13.25 2.85
C VAL A 450 -11.69 -14.60 2.20
N ASP A 451 -12.89 -15.12 2.44
CA ASP A 451 -13.33 -16.40 1.87
C ASP A 451 -13.45 -16.35 0.34
N LYS A 452 -14.05 -15.27 -0.18
CA LYS A 452 -14.14 -15.03 -1.64
C LYS A 452 -12.76 -14.94 -2.28
N ALA A 453 -11.87 -14.14 -1.69
CA ALA A 453 -10.50 -13.99 -2.19
C ALA A 453 -9.74 -15.32 -2.18
N ALA A 454 -9.87 -16.13 -1.12
CA ALA A 454 -9.23 -17.44 -1.05
C ALA A 454 -9.67 -18.36 -2.19
N LYS A 455 -10.98 -18.40 -2.48
CA LYS A 455 -11.52 -19.14 -3.62
C LYS A 455 -10.93 -18.65 -4.95
N VAL A 456 -10.92 -17.33 -5.16
CA VAL A 456 -10.36 -16.71 -6.37
C VAL A 456 -8.87 -17.06 -6.53
N PHE A 457 -8.06 -16.97 -5.46
CA PHE A 457 -6.65 -17.33 -5.54
C PHE A 457 -6.42 -18.80 -5.88
N SER A 458 -7.31 -19.70 -5.46
CA SER A 458 -7.25 -21.13 -5.80
C SER A 458 -7.47 -21.40 -7.30
N GLU A 459 -8.02 -20.46 -8.07
CA GLU A 459 -8.25 -20.58 -9.52
C GLU A 459 -6.99 -20.27 -10.35
N TYR A 460 -5.95 -19.69 -9.76
CA TYR A 460 -4.74 -19.26 -10.48
C TYR A 460 -3.50 -20.00 -10.02
N GLU A 461 -2.62 -20.30 -10.98
CA GLU A 461 -1.26 -20.73 -10.65
C GLU A 461 -0.47 -19.57 -10.03
N PRO A 462 0.20 -19.79 -8.88
CA PRO A 462 1.03 -18.77 -8.26
C PRO A 462 2.20 -18.34 -9.16
N ILE A 463 2.27 -17.07 -9.51
CA ILE A 463 3.38 -16.51 -10.31
C ILE A 463 4.67 -16.50 -9.46
N PRO A 464 5.79 -17.05 -9.94
CA PRO A 464 7.10 -16.83 -9.33
C PRO A 464 7.49 -15.34 -9.41
N THR A 465 7.82 -14.73 -8.27
CA THR A 465 8.27 -13.34 -8.18
C THR A 465 9.60 -13.26 -7.44
N ALA A 466 10.14 -12.04 -7.30
CA ALA A 466 11.34 -11.87 -6.51
C ALA A 466 11.10 -12.23 -5.03
N TYR A 467 9.85 -12.20 -4.57
CA TYR A 467 9.49 -12.55 -3.20
C TYR A 467 9.69 -14.03 -2.90
N ASP A 468 9.61 -14.92 -3.90
CA ASP A 468 9.85 -16.35 -3.69
C ASP A 468 11.31 -16.69 -3.41
N ALA A 469 12.25 -15.91 -3.94
CA ALA A 469 13.67 -16.04 -3.61
C ALA A 469 13.99 -15.46 -2.23
N ILE A 470 13.15 -14.54 -1.76
CA ILE A 470 13.31 -13.74 -0.54
C ILE A 470 12.77 -14.52 0.68
N LEU A 471 11.67 -15.25 0.51
CA LEU A 471 11.00 -16.08 1.52
C LEU A 471 11.51 -17.52 1.60
#